data_AF-A0A972GW72-F1
#
_entry.id   AF-A0A972GW72-F1
#
_cell.length_a   1.000
_cell.length_b   1.000
_cell.length_c   1.000
_cell.angle_alpha   90.00
_cell.angle_beta   90.00
_cell.angle_gamma   90.00
#
_symmetry.space_group_name_H-M   'P 1'
#
loop_
_entity.id
_entity.type
_entity.pdbx_description
1 polymer ?
#
loop_
_entity_poly.entity_id
_entity_poly.type
_entity_poly.pdbx_seq_one_letter_code
_entity_poly.pdbx_strand_id
1 'polypeptide(L)'
;MAVRYLKKTEDCFRITDLVVGRKYKVVQPSLLNSKSLKNLDRECIILDFIMDRNGYYNKAKIKYLDNKRVGQISFGNLANEVSQIRCGDHTVTNEVNAEVNHNHLI
;
A
#
# COMPACT_ATOMS: atom_id res chain seq x y z
N MET A 1 2.20 0.80 16.99
CA MET A 1 3.48 0.44 16.33
C MET A 1 3.44 0.92 14.89
N ALA A 2 4.54 1.47 14.38
CA ALA A 2 4.64 2.00 13.01
C ALA A 2 5.96 1.56 12.35
N VAL A 3 5.94 1.37 11.04
CA VAL A 3 7.09 1.00 10.20
C VAL A 3 7.09 1.89 8.96
N ARG A 4 8.22 2.54 8.67
CA ARG A 4 8.43 3.27 7.42
C ARG A 4 9.04 2.33 6.39
N TYR A 5 8.36 2.13 5.27
CA TYR A 5 8.83 1.27 4.19
C TYR A 5 9.19 2.09 2.95
N LEU A 6 10.40 1.86 2.42
CA LEU A 6 10.85 2.45 1.16
C LEU A 6 10.97 1.36 0.09
N LYS A 7 10.32 1.58 -1.05
CA LYS A 7 10.48 0.76 -2.25
C LYS A 7 11.09 1.59 -3.37
N LYS A 8 12.29 1.21 -3.81
CA LYS A 8 12.87 1.73 -5.05
C LYS A 8 12.19 1.05 -6.24
N THR A 9 11.73 1.85 -7.18
CA THR A 9 11.36 1.52 -8.56
C THR A 9 12.31 2.34 -9.44
N GLU A 10 12.78 1.81 -10.58
CA GLU A 10 13.81 2.40 -11.47
C GLU A 10 14.27 3.84 -11.11
N ASP A 11 13.44 4.85 -11.36
CA ASP A 11 13.74 6.28 -11.10
C ASP A 11 12.98 6.93 -9.92
N CYS A 12 12.19 6.14 -9.16
CA CYS A 12 11.32 6.63 -8.10
C CYS A 12 11.39 5.83 -6.80
N PHE A 13 11.07 6.46 -5.67
CA PHE A 13 10.90 5.82 -4.38
C PHE A 13 9.46 5.97 -3.91
N ARG A 14 8.81 4.84 -3.59
CA ARG A 14 7.57 4.89 -2.81
C ARG A 14 7.90 4.78 -1.34
N ILE A 15 7.46 5.78 -0.56
CA ILE A 15 7.54 5.80 0.89
C ILE A 15 6.13 5.56 1.42
N THR A 16 5.99 4.52 2.24
CA THR A 16 4.72 4.21 2.90
C THR A 16 4.95 4.10 4.40
N ASP A 17 4.27 4.97 5.16
CA ASP A 17 4.21 4.88 6.62
C ASP A 17 3.09 3.90 7.02
N LEU A 18 3.50 2.71 7.44
CA LEU A 18 2.64 1.60 7.82
C LEU A 18 2.38 1.63 9.33
N VAL A 19 1.11 1.56 9.74
CA VAL A 19 0.69 1.68 11.14
C VAL A 19 -0.37 0.62 11.41
N VAL A 20 -0.19 -0.11 12.52
CA VAL A 20 -1.18 -1.08 12.99
C VAL A 20 -2.52 -0.38 13.27
N GLY A 21 -3.63 -1.02 12.90
CA GLY A 21 -4.98 -0.50 13.08
C GLY A 21 -5.44 0.51 12.03
N ARG A 22 -4.57 0.92 11.09
CA ARG A 22 -4.95 1.81 9.99
C ARG A 22 -5.40 1.03 8.75
N LYS A 23 -6.23 1.70 7.94
CA LYS A 23 -6.71 1.20 6.66
C LYS A 23 -5.65 1.40 5.57
N TYR A 24 -5.54 0.41 4.70
CA TYR A 24 -4.66 0.40 3.54
C TYR A 24 -5.37 -0.24 2.36
N LYS A 25 -4.98 0.15 1.16
CA LYS A 25 -5.39 -0.50 -0.08
C LYS A 25 -4.29 -1.43 -0.56
N VAL A 26 -4.68 -2.62 -1.01
CA VAL A 26 -3.76 -3.55 -1.66
C VAL A 26 -3.47 -3.06 -3.07
N VAL A 27 -2.23 -2.71 -3.33
CA VAL A 27 -1.76 -2.28 -4.65
C VAL A 27 -0.98 -3.38 -5.33
N GLN A 28 -0.90 -3.28 -6.65
CA GLN A 28 -0.26 -4.30 -7.48
C GLN A 28 1.21 -4.50 -7.05
N PRO A 29 1.66 -5.76 -6.82
CA PRO A 29 3.08 -6.02 -6.78
C PRO A 29 3.71 -5.69 -8.13
N SER A 30 4.96 -5.24 -8.11
CA SER A 30 5.78 -5.06 -9.32
C SER A 30 6.13 -6.38 -10.02
N LEU A 31 5.60 -7.51 -9.55
CA LEU A 31 5.73 -8.83 -10.15
C LEU A 31 4.33 -9.43 -10.33
N LEU A 32 3.94 -9.53 -11.60
CA LEU A 32 2.68 -10.07 -12.12
C LEU A 32 2.47 -11.55 -11.75
N ASN A 33 2.06 -11.82 -10.51
CA ASN A 33 1.54 -13.14 -10.13
C ASN A 33 0.00 -13.09 -10.06
N SER A 34 -0.65 -14.02 -10.77
CA SER A 34 -2.12 -14.09 -10.92
C SER A 34 -2.91 -14.11 -9.60
N LYS A 35 -2.32 -14.65 -8.51
CA LYS A 35 -2.92 -14.63 -7.17
C LYS A 35 -2.98 -13.22 -6.56
N SER A 36 -2.04 -12.35 -6.90
CA SER A 36 -1.98 -10.98 -6.39
C SER A 36 -3.00 -10.06 -7.07
N LEU A 37 -3.28 -10.31 -8.36
CA LEU A 37 -4.32 -9.60 -9.11
C LEU A 37 -5.72 -9.75 -8.49
N LYS A 38 -6.04 -10.93 -7.95
CA LYS A 38 -7.35 -11.20 -7.31
C LYS A 38 -7.64 -10.34 -6.08
N ASN A 39 -6.60 -9.82 -5.44
CA ASN A 39 -6.71 -9.00 -4.24
C ASN A 39 -6.38 -7.53 -4.50
N LEU A 40 -6.19 -7.14 -5.76
CA LEU A 40 -5.96 -5.76 -6.15
C LEU A 40 -7.10 -4.87 -5.68
N ASP A 41 -6.78 -3.65 -5.27
CA ASP A 41 -7.73 -2.61 -4.86
C ASP A 41 -8.60 -2.94 -3.65
N ARG A 42 -8.33 -4.05 -2.96
CA ARG A 42 -9.04 -4.40 -1.74
C ARG A 42 -8.55 -3.59 -0.56
N GLU A 43 -9.49 -3.16 0.27
CA GLU A 43 -9.19 -2.52 1.54
C GLU A 43 -8.86 -3.54 2.63
N CYS A 44 -7.90 -3.19 3.47
CA CYS A 44 -7.47 -4.01 4.58
C CYS A 44 -7.02 -3.17 5.77
N ILE A 45 -6.95 -3.79 6.95
CA ILE A 45 -6.36 -3.21 8.16
C ILE A 45 -5.14 -4.03 8.55
N ILE A 46 -4.03 -3.37 8.90
CA ILE A 46 -2.86 -4.03 9.47
C ILE A 46 -3.17 -4.43 10.92
N LEU A 47 -3.00 -5.71 11.22
CA LEU A 47 -3.14 -6.26 12.56
C LEU A 47 -1.79 -6.34 13.28
N ASP A 48 -0.72 -6.69 12.55
CA ASP A 48 0.61 -6.87 13.13
C ASP A 48 1.70 -6.85 12.04
N PHE A 49 2.95 -6.67 12.45
CA PHE A 49 4.12 -6.79 11.58
C PHE A 49 4.83 -8.12 11.80
N ILE A 50 5.25 -8.75 10.69
CA ILE A 50 5.90 -10.06 10.70
C ILE A 50 7.39 -9.85 10.42
N MET A 51 8.20 -10.28 11.38
CA MET A 51 9.65 -10.31 11.29
C MET A 51 10.09 -11.57 10.55
N ASP A 52 11.05 -11.44 9.64
CA ASP A 52 11.70 -12.58 9.01
C ASP A 52 12.80 -13.18 9.89
N ARG A 53 13.43 -14.26 9.40
CA ARG A 53 14.49 -14.98 10.14
C ARG A 53 15.74 -14.13 10.39
N ASN A 54 15.91 -13.04 9.66
CA ASN A 54 17.05 -12.14 9.77
C ASN A 54 16.75 -10.94 10.70
N GLY A 55 15.56 -10.90 11.32
CA GLY A 55 15.17 -9.83 12.23
C GLY A 55 14.49 -8.64 11.54
N TYR A 56 14.21 -8.71 10.23
CA TYR A 56 13.64 -7.60 9.48
C TYR A 56 12.14 -7.72 9.30
N TYR A 57 11.43 -6.63 9.52
CA TYR A 57 10.02 -6.53 9.15
C TYR A 57 9.89 -6.31 7.65
N ASN A 58 9.29 -7.28 6.96
CA ASN A 58 9.06 -7.20 5.51
C ASN A 58 7.61 -7.49 5.09
N LYS A 59 6.78 -7.98 6.03
CA LYS A 59 5.39 -8.37 5.82
C LYS A 59 4.50 -7.87 6.94
N ALA A 60 3.23 -7.65 6.62
CA ALA A 60 2.17 -7.35 7.57
C ALA A 60 1.17 -8.50 7.60
N LYS A 61 0.65 -8.81 8.79
CA LYS A 61 -0.59 -9.54 8.97
C LYS A 61 -1.74 -8.56 8.78
N ILE A 62 -2.65 -8.86 7.86
CA ILE A 62 -3.77 -7.98 7.51
C ILE A 62 -5.11 -8.68 7.64
N LYS A 63 -6.17 -7.90 7.87
CA LYS A 63 -7.56 -8.33 7.74
C LYS A 63 -8.20 -7.59 6.58
N TYR A 64 -8.70 -8.33 5.59
CA TYR A 64 -9.46 -7.74 4.49
C TYR A 64 -10.84 -7.29 4.97
N LEU A 65 -11.29 -6.10 4.54
CA LEU A 65 -12.55 -5.53 4.99
C LEU A 65 -13.78 -6.16 4.33
N ASP A 66 -13.64 -6.62 3.08
CA ASP A 66 -14.72 -7.21 2.28
C ASP A 66 -15.22 -8.54 2.85
N ASN A 67 -14.31 -9.43 3.24
CA ASN A 67 -14.61 -10.82 3.59
C ASN A 67 -14.13 -11.21 4.99
N LYS A 68 -13.60 -10.26 5.77
CA LYS A 68 -13.04 -10.44 7.12
C LYS A 68 -11.93 -11.50 7.21
N ARG A 69 -11.42 -12.02 6.09
CA ARG A 69 -10.34 -13.02 6.09
C ARG A 69 -9.03 -12.36 6.48
N VAL A 70 -8.21 -13.13 7.17
CA VAL A 70 -6.87 -12.71 7.59
C VAL A 70 -5.86 -13.28 6.60
N GLY A 71 -4.89 -12.46 6.22
CA GLY A 71 -3.81 -12.82 5.31
C GLY A 71 -2.48 -12.22 5.73
N GLN A 72 -1.45 -12.51 4.94
CA GLN A 72 -0.15 -11.88 5.06
C GLN A 72 0.19 -11.20 3.74
N ILE A 73 0.80 -10.03 3.80
CA ILE A 73 1.13 -9.26 2.61
C ILE A 73 2.45 -8.52 2.79
N SER A 74 3.24 -8.43 1.72
CA SER A 74 4.46 -7.62 1.71
C SER A 74 4.13 -6.14 1.77
N PHE A 75 4.97 -5.36 2.46
CA PHE A 75 4.81 -3.90 2.56
C PHE A 75 4.74 -3.20 1.19
N GLY A 76 5.48 -3.71 0.20
CA GLY A 76 5.45 -3.22 -1.19
C GLY A 76 4.10 -3.32 -1.89
N ASN A 77 3.14 -4.06 -1.34
CA ASN A 77 1.80 -4.21 -1.90
C ASN A 77 0.75 -3.45 -1.08
N LEU A 78 1.17 -2.61 -0.12
CA LEU A 78 0.28 -1.74 0.65
C LEU A 78 0.52 -0.28 0.28
N ALA A 79 -0.57 0.44 0.03
CA ALA A 79 -0.55 1.89 -0.08
C ALA A 79 -1.68 2.48 0.79
N ASN A 80 -1.47 3.71 1.24
CA ASN A 80 -2.47 4.56 1.86
C ASN A 80 -2.53 5.90 1.12
N GLU A 81 -3.52 6.72 1.46
CA GLU A 81 -3.69 8.10 0.97
C GLU A 81 -2.45 9.01 1.21
N VAL A 82 -1.57 8.63 2.15
CA VAL A 82 -0.37 9.40 2.49
C VAL A 82 0.90 8.81 1.86
N SER A 83 0.78 7.78 1.00
CA SER A 83 1.94 7.19 0.34
C SER A 83 2.55 8.20 -0.61
N GLN A 84 3.84 8.51 -0.41
CA GLN A 84 4.59 9.45 -1.23
C GLN A 84 5.33 8.70 -2.31
N ILE A 85 5.27 9.16 -3.55
CA ILE A 85 6.12 8.71 -4.65
C ILE A 85 7.07 9.86 -4.96
N ARG A 86 8.38 9.65 -4.77
CA ARG A 86 9.42 10.62 -5.12
C ARG A 86 10.14 10.17 -6.37
N CYS A 87 10.10 10.95 -7.43
CA CYS A 87 10.82 10.68 -8.68
C CYS A 87 11.78 11.85 -8.93
N GLY A 88 13.10 11.63 -8.85
CA GLY A 88 14.07 12.73 -8.86
C GLY A 88 13.79 13.79 -7.79
N ASP A 89 13.86 15.08 -8.15
CA ASP A 89 13.57 16.21 -7.24
C ASP A 89 12.07 16.49 -7.04
N HIS A 90 11.20 15.73 -7.72
CA HIS A 90 9.75 15.92 -7.65
C HIS A 90 9.11 14.92 -6.67
N THR A 91 8.39 15.45 -5.67
CA THR A 91 7.58 14.65 -4.74
C THR A 91 6.13 14.67 -5.20
N VAL A 92 5.60 13.51 -5.58
CA VAL A 92 4.17 13.29 -5.87
C VAL A 92 3.56 12.60 -4.65
N THR A 93 2.77 13.32 -3.86
CA THR A 93 1.84 12.70 -2.92
C THR A 93 0.72 12.05 -3.72
N ASN A 94 0.43 10.76 -3.49
CA ASN A 94 -0.79 10.14 -4.01
C ASN A 94 -1.99 10.74 -3.25
N GLU A 95 -2.34 11.99 -3.55
CA GLU A 95 -3.71 12.43 -3.41
C GLU A 95 -4.48 11.55 -4.40
N VAL A 96 -5.15 10.52 -3.87
CA VAL A 96 -6.17 9.78 -4.61
C VAL A 96 -7.04 10.84 -5.29
N ASN A 97 -6.98 10.89 -6.63
CA ASN A 97 -7.77 11.77 -7.47
C ASN A 97 -9.20 11.88 -6.92
N ALA A 98 -9.46 12.95 -6.16
CA ALA A 98 -10.77 13.54 -6.06
C ALA A 98 -10.99 14.33 -7.36
N GLU A 99 -11.01 13.64 -8.49
CA GLU A 99 -11.60 14.19 -9.71
C GLU A 99 -13.13 14.18 -9.51
N VAL A 100 -13.61 15.15 -8.74
CA VAL A 100 -14.99 15.64 -8.88
C VAL A 100 -15.01 16.37 -10.22
N ASN A 101 -15.25 15.62 -11.29
CA ASN A 101 -15.50 16.22 -12.60
C ASN A 101 -16.96 16.71 -12.63
N HIS A 102 -17.23 17.83 -11.94
CA HIS A 102 -18.42 18.62 -12.19
C HIS A 102 -18.20 19.40 -13.49
N ASN A 103 -18.50 18.78 -14.62
CA ASN A 103 -18.79 19.49 -15.85
C ASN A 103 -20.13 18.99 -16.39
N HIS A 104 -21.21 19.48 -15.77
CA HIS A 104 -22.47 19.68 -16.45
C HIS A 104 -22.63 21.20 -16.58
N LEU A 105 -22.19 21.75 -17.70
CA LEU A 105 -22.58 23.07 -18.16
C LEU A 105 -23.52 22.85 -19.34
N ILE A 106 -24.72 23.40 -19.15
CA ILE A 106 -25.88 23.45 -20.06
C ILE A 106 -25.50 24.23 -21.32
#